data_AF-A0A383CK13-F1
#
_entry.id   AF-A0A383CK13-F1
#
_cell.length_a   1.000
_cell.length_b   1.000
_cell.length_c   1.000
_cell.angle_alpha   90.00
_cell.angle_beta   90.00
_cell.angle_gamma   90.00
#
_symmetry.space_group_name_H-M   'P 1'
#
loop_
_entity.id
_entity.type
_entity.pdbx_description
1 polymer ?
#
loop_
_entity_poly.entity_id
_entity_poly.type
_entity_poly.pdbx_seq_one_letter_code
_entity_poly.pdbx_strand_id
1 'polypeptide(L)'
;RDDVEMAAVCRLGSDELAQVQERYGFHVATQDFRELLEVDLDGVIVASPHTLHFEHARAVLERGLHLMCEKPMTTRAAHARELVELAQARGVTLLVPYGWHHKPFVQRAKALMDNGAVGRIEYVLCHMASPIRGLLSGQDLDIDDVSGGSEAPLFSPDPATWADPARAGGGYGHAQISHSSGMLFWLTGLRAERVFSVMSAPGSRVDLYDAVTVRFADGAIGTVSGAGSVPKDQTFQVDL
;
A
#
# COMPACT_ATOMS: atom_id res chain seq x y z
N ARG A 1 8.70 -12.51 -17.59
CA ARG A 1 8.59 -11.96 -18.96
C ARG A 1 10.02 -11.79 -19.46
N ASP A 2 10.28 -12.02 -20.74
CA ASP A 2 11.66 -12.01 -21.25
C ASP A 2 12.22 -10.60 -21.46
N ASP A 3 11.38 -9.58 -21.26
CA ASP A 3 11.70 -8.15 -21.32
C ASP A 3 11.93 -7.50 -19.95
N VAL A 4 12.13 -8.31 -18.89
CA VAL A 4 12.40 -7.83 -17.53
C VAL A 4 13.59 -8.57 -16.95
N GLU A 5 14.58 -7.80 -16.48
CA GLU A 5 15.76 -8.31 -15.80
C GLU A 5 15.74 -7.90 -14.31
N MET A 6 16.04 -8.85 -13.43
CA MET A 6 16.16 -8.61 -11.98
C MET A 6 17.61 -8.22 -11.66
N ALA A 7 17.99 -6.97 -11.90
CA ALA A 7 19.39 -6.55 -11.84
C ALA A 7 19.96 -6.48 -10.40
N ALA A 8 19.22 -5.91 -9.45
CA ALA A 8 19.72 -5.69 -8.08
C ALA A 8 18.64 -5.88 -7.00
N VAL A 9 19.05 -6.34 -5.82
CA VAL A 9 18.21 -6.47 -4.62
C VAL A 9 18.88 -5.87 -3.40
N CYS A 10 18.08 -5.18 -2.57
CA CYS A 10 18.51 -4.65 -1.29
C CYS A 10 17.64 -5.20 -0.16
N ARG A 11 18.26 -5.83 0.84
CA ARG A 11 17.58 -6.37 2.03
C ARG A 11 18.56 -6.49 3.19
N LEU A 12 18.08 -6.25 4.41
CA LEU A 12 18.84 -6.54 5.64
C LEU A 12 18.82 -8.03 5.98
N GLY A 13 19.92 -8.53 6.55
CA GLY A 13 20.10 -9.95 6.89
C GLY A 13 20.87 -10.65 5.79
N SER A 14 22.14 -11.00 6.07
CA SER A 14 23.05 -11.57 5.08
C SER A 14 22.55 -12.89 4.51
N ASP A 15 21.96 -13.73 5.37
CA ASP A 15 21.55 -15.09 5.03
C ASP A 15 20.26 -15.06 4.20
N GLU A 16 19.31 -14.19 4.58
CA GLU A 16 18.08 -13.96 3.82
C GLU A 16 18.37 -13.27 2.48
N LEU A 17 19.31 -12.32 2.46
CA LEU A 17 19.73 -11.66 1.22
C LEU A 17 20.34 -12.66 0.23
N ALA A 18 21.21 -13.56 0.70
CA ALA A 18 21.79 -14.62 -0.13
C ALA A 18 20.71 -15.56 -0.69
N GLN A 19 19.73 -15.97 0.13
CA GLN A 19 18.60 -16.80 -0.31
C GLN A 19 17.76 -16.11 -1.40
N VAL A 20 17.48 -14.82 -1.24
CA VAL A 20 16.72 -14.04 -2.23
C VAL A 20 17.54 -13.87 -3.51
N GLN A 21 18.83 -13.58 -3.40
CA GLN A 21 19.73 -13.43 -4.54
C GLN A 21 19.76 -14.73 -5.37
N GLU A 22 19.96 -15.88 -4.72
CA GLU A 22 20.04 -17.18 -5.38
C GLU A 22 18.69 -17.57 -6.00
N ARG A 23 17.58 -17.46 -5.25
CA ARG A 23 16.26 -17.90 -5.71
C ARG A 23 15.75 -17.11 -6.91
N TYR A 24 16.03 -15.81 -6.99
CA TYR A 24 15.53 -14.94 -8.05
C TYR A 24 16.59 -14.52 -9.06
N GLY A 25 17.86 -14.91 -8.87
CA GLY A 25 18.94 -14.68 -9.81
C GLY A 25 19.42 -13.23 -9.91
N PHE A 26 19.38 -12.46 -8.82
CA PHE A 26 19.83 -11.06 -8.82
C PHE A 26 21.34 -10.94 -9.04
N HIS A 27 21.76 -10.07 -9.96
CA HIS A 27 23.18 -9.84 -10.26
C HIS A 27 23.91 -9.13 -9.12
N VAL A 28 23.26 -8.14 -8.50
CA VAL A 28 23.79 -7.39 -7.35
C VAL A 28 22.90 -7.61 -6.13
N ALA A 29 23.52 -7.89 -4.98
CA ALA A 29 22.84 -7.99 -3.70
C ALA A 29 23.58 -7.15 -2.66
N THR A 30 22.86 -6.27 -1.96
CA THR A 30 23.42 -5.37 -0.95
C THR A 30 22.48 -5.21 0.24
N GLN A 31 23.02 -4.72 1.36
CA GLN A 31 22.25 -4.30 2.53
C GLN A 31 22.09 -2.78 2.62
N ASP A 32 22.70 -2.00 1.73
CA ASP A 32 22.54 -0.54 1.63
C ASP A 32 21.86 -0.17 0.31
N PHE A 33 20.68 0.45 0.39
CA PHE A 33 19.94 0.87 -0.79
C PHE A 33 20.71 1.91 -1.62
N ARG A 34 21.65 2.65 -1.02
CA ARG A 34 22.49 3.61 -1.74
C ARG A 34 23.41 2.91 -2.72
N GLU A 35 23.97 1.76 -2.35
CA GLU A 35 24.79 0.94 -3.25
C GLU A 35 23.94 0.35 -4.38
N LEU A 36 22.70 -0.06 -4.10
CA LEU A 36 21.76 -0.51 -5.14
C LEU A 36 21.52 0.56 -6.19
N LEU A 37 21.42 1.83 -5.78
CA LEU A 37 21.18 2.96 -6.68
C LEU A 37 22.40 3.33 -7.54
N GLU A 38 23.58 2.75 -7.31
CA GLU A 38 24.74 2.89 -8.20
C GLU A 38 24.74 1.91 -9.37
N VAL A 39 23.84 0.92 -9.36
CA VAL A 39 23.61 0.03 -10.50
C VAL A 39 22.87 0.80 -11.60
N ASP A 40 23.17 0.47 -12.86
CA ASP A 40 22.43 0.98 -14.01
C ASP A 40 21.05 0.29 -14.07
N LEU A 41 19.99 1.02 -13.73
CA LEU A 41 18.62 0.52 -13.56
C LEU A 41 17.66 1.38 -14.37
N ASP A 42 16.58 0.79 -14.90
CA ASP A 42 15.46 1.54 -15.48
C ASP A 42 14.46 2.01 -14.42
N GLY A 43 14.32 1.24 -13.34
CA GLY A 43 13.38 1.52 -12.27
C GLY A 43 13.55 0.64 -11.03
N VAL A 44 12.90 1.04 -9.94
CA VAL A 44 13.03 0.41 -8.62
C VAL A 44 11.67 0.14 -8.01
N ILE A 45 11.54 -1.02 -7.37
CA ILE A 45 10.40 -1.38 -6.52
C ILE A 45 10.78 -1.13 -5.07
N VAL A 46 10.10 -0.19 -4.42
CA VAL A 46 10.25 0.09 -2.98
C VAL A 46 9.18 -0.69 -2.22
N ALA A 47 9.59 -1.75 -1.54
CA ALA A 47 8.77 -2.60 -0.67
C ALA A 47 9.35 -2.74 0.74
N SER A 48 10.09 -1.71 1.19
CA SER A 48 10.58 -1.60 2.57
C SER A 48 9.42 -1.37 3.55
N PRO A 49 9.64 -1.32 4.88
CA PRO A 49 8.63 -0.80 5.79
C PRO A 49 8.10 0.57 5.34
N HIS A 50 6.78 0.77 5.40
CA HIS A 50 6.08 1.91 4.79
C HIS A 50 6.43 3.27 5.38
N THR A 51 6.95 3.31 6.61
CA THR A 51 7.51 4.53 7.21
C THR A 51 8.84 4.97 6.57
N LEU A 52 9.55 4.05 5.90
CA LEU A 52 10.78 4.32 5.16
C LEU A 52 10.53 4.59 3.67
N HIS A 53 9.31 4.37 3.17
CA HIS A 53 9.00 4.57 1.75
C HIS A 53 9.38 5.96 1.26
N PHE A 54 9.15 7.01 2.05
CA PHE A 54 9.48 8.36 1.61
C PHE A 54 10.98 8.55 1.34
N GLU A 55 11.85 8.11 2.25
CA GLU A 55 13.31 8.22 2.08
C GLU A 55 13.76 7.45 0.84
N HIS A 56 13.35 6.18 0.74
CA HIS A 56 13.77 5.31 -0.36
C HIS A 56 13.21 5.77 -1.71
N ALA A 57 11.91 6.08 -1.78
CA ALA A 57 11.25 6.57 -2.99
C ALA A 57 11.87 7.89 -3.47
N ARG A 58 12.14 8.82 -2.56
CA ARG A 58 12.78 10.08 -2.91
C ARG A 58 14.17 9.84 -3.51
N ALA A 59 14.98 8.98 -2.89
CA ALA A 59 16.32 8.66 -3.40
C ALA A 59 16.27 8.02 -4.81
N VAL A 60 15.31 7.14 -5.07
CA VAL A 60 15.06 6.56 -6.41
C VAL A 60 14.72 7.66 -7.43
N LEU A 61 13.76 8.53 -7.10
CA LEU A 61 13.32 9.58 -8.02
C LEU A 61 14.39 10.64 -8.26
N GLU A 62 15.22 10.96 -7.25
CA GLU A 62 16.35 11.89 -7.39
C GLU A 62 17.40 11.39 -8.39
N ARG A 63 17.53 10.06 -8.57
CA ARG A 63 18.35 9.42 -9.60
C ARG A 63 17.71 9.43 -10.99
N GLY A 64 16.45 9.87 -11.12
CA GLY A 64 15.73 9.86 -12.39
C GLY A 64 15.27 8.46 -12.80
N LEU A 65 15.02 7.57 -11.84
CA LEU A 65 14.56 6.20 -12.07
C LEU A 65 13.03 6.11 -11.99
N HIS A 66 12.44 5.19 -12.76
CA HIS A 66 11.03 4.82 -12.59
C HIS A 66 10.81 4.19 -11.22
N LEU A 67 9.66 4.48 -10.59
CA LEU A 67 9.37 4.02 -9.23
C LEU A 67 8.05 3.26 -9.18
N MET A 68 8.07 2.05 -8.62
CA MET A 68 6.89 1.43 -8.02
C MET A 68 7.06 1.43 -6.50
N CYS A 69 6.20 2.13 -5.78
CA CYS A 69 6.25 2.21 -4.31
C CYS A 69 5.05 1.47 -3.73
N GLU A 70 5.32 0.46 -2.89
CA GLU A 70 4.26 -0.29 -2.21
C GLU A 70 3.36 0.62 -1.37
N LYS A 71 2.15 0.13 -1.11
CA LYS A 71 1.16 0.86 -0.30
C LYS A 71 1.34 0.59 1.20
N PRO A 72 0.97 1.56 2.07
CA PRO A 72 0.66 2.94 1.73
C PRO A 72 1.92 3.66 1.21
N MET A 73 1.78 4.48 0.16
CA MET A 73 2.92 5.11 -0.49
C MET A 73 3.79 5.90 0.50
N THR A 74 3.15 6.62 1.43
CA THR A 74 3.80 7.22 2.61
C THR A 74 2.77 7.29 3.74
N THR A 75 3.22 7.58 4.96
CA THR A 75 2.34 7.83 6.12
C THR A 75 1.94 9.30 6.28
N ARG A 76 2.33 10.18 5.36
CA ARG A 76 2.03 11.62 5.42
C ARG A 76 1.65 12.15 4.04
N ALA A 77 0.47 12.73 3.93
CA ALA A 77 -0.02 13.29 2.66
C ALA A 77 0.92 14.35 2.04
N ALA A 78 1.66 15.11 2.85
CA ALA A 78 2.65 16.07 2.34
C ALA A 78 3.81 15.37 1.60
N HIS A 79 4.36 14.30 2.18
CA HIS A 79 5.42 13.50 1.56
C HIS A 79 4.93 12.85 0.26
N ALA A 80 3.69 12.36 0.26
CA ALA A 80 3.07 11.82 -0.95
C ALA A 80 3.01 12.85 -2.09
N ARG A 81 2.64 14.10 -1.81
CA ARG A 81 2.62 15.19 -2.81
C ARG A 81 4.02 15.50 -3.33
N GLU A 82 5.00 15.61 -2.44
CA GLU A 82 6.39 15.88 -2.79
C GLU A 82 6.95 14.81 -3.76
N LEU A 83 6.69 13.52 -3.50
CA LEU A 83 7.12 12.44 -4.39
C LEU A 83 6.46 12.52 -5.78
N VAL A 84 5.17 12.85 -5.84
CA VAL A 84 4.46 13.00 -7.13
C VAL A 84 5.01 14.18 -7.92
N GLU A 85 5.23 15.32 -7.27
CA GLU A 85 5.83 16.51 -7.89
C GLU A 85 7.26 16.24 -8.37
N LEU A 86 8.06 15.52 -7.57
CA LEU A 86 9.42 15.13 -7.94
C LEU A 86 9.43 14.19 -9.15
N ALA A 87 8.57 13.17 -9.17
CA ALA A 87 8.46 12.24 -10.29
C ALA A 87 8.09 12.97 -11.59
N GLN A 88 7.13 13.91 -11.52
CA GLN A 88 6.77 14.77 -12.65
C GLN A 88 7.93 15.65 -13.11
N ALA A 89 8.64 16.31 -12.19
CA ALA A 89 9.78 17.16 -12.51
C ALA A 89 10.95 16.40 -13.14
N ARG A 90 11.12 15.13 -12.78
CA ARG A 90 12.14 14.22 -13.33
C ARG A 90 11.71 13.53 -14.62
N GLY A 91 10.43 13.64 -15.00
CA GLY A 91 9.89 12.98 -16.19
C GLY A 91 9.81 11.46 -16.05
N VAL A 92 9.66 10.94 -14.83
CA VAL A 92 9.60 9.50 -14.54
C VAL A 92 8.24 9.07 -14.04
N THR A 93 7.86 7.85 -14.40
CA THR A 93 6.67 7.17 -13.84
C THR A 93 6.83 6.87 -12.36
N LEU A 94 5.81 7.24 -11.58
CA LEU A 94 5.58 6.76 -10.21
C LEU A 94 4.28 5.95 -10.20
N LEU A 95 4.35 4.71 -9.72
CA LEU A 95 3.22 3.79 -9.57
C LEU A 95 3.06 3.35 -8.11
N VAL A 96 1.82 3.27 -7.65
CA VAL A 96 1.45 2.55 -6.41
C VAL A 96 0.65 1.31 -6.81
N PRO A 97 1.05 0.09 -6.40
CA PRO A 97 0.49 -1.16 -6.93
C PRO A 97 -0.87 -1.50 -6.29
N TYR A 98 -1.91 -0.75 -6.63
CA TYR A 98 -3.28 -1.04 -6.20
C TYR A 98 -3.86 -2.25 -6.96
N GLY A 99 -3.59 -3.46 -6.47
CA GLY A 99 -3.97 -4.71 -7.12
C GLY A 99 -5.47 -4.83 -7.49
N TRP A 100 -6.38 -4.20 -6.73
CA TRP A 100 -7.80 -4.18 -7.06
C TRP A 100 -8.13 -3.43 -8.35
N HIS A 101 -7.37 -2.39 -8.69
CA HIS A 101 -7.55 -1.69 -9.97
C HIS A 101 -7.42 -2.65 -11.14
N HIS A 102 -6.60 -3.69 -11.03
CA HIS A 102 -6.35 -4.66 -12.10
C HIS A 102 -7.34 -5.83 -12.13
N LYS A 103 -8.31 -5.90 -11.21
CA LYS A 103 -9.33 -6.96 -11.23
C LYS A 103 -10.33 -6.73 -12.36
N PRO A 104 -10.72 -7.76 -13.13
CA PRO A 104 -11.63 -7.60 -14.28
C PRO A 104 -12.95 -6.89 -13.94
N PHE A 105 -13.53 -7.18 -12.78
CA PHE A 105 -14.79 -6.55 -12.36
C PHE A 105 -14.62 -5.06 -12.00
N VAL A 106 -13.47 -4.65 -11.45
CA VAL A 106 -13.20 -3.24 -11.13
C VAL A 106 -12.89 -2.46 -12.42
N GLN A 107 -12.15 -3.06 -13.36
CA GLN A 107 -11.96 -2.49 -14.70
C GLN A 107 -13.30 -2.30 -15.42
N ARG A 108 -14.21 -3.28 -15.33
CA ARG A 108 -15.57 -3.17 -15.87
C ARG A 108 -16.37 -2.06 -15.19
N ALA A 109 -16.30 -1.96 -13.86
CA ALA A 109 -16.95 -0.90 -13.10
C ALA A 109 -16.41 0.48 -13.51
N LYS A 110 -15.09 0.65 -13.65
CA LYS A 110 -14.47 1.89 -14.11
C LYS A 110 -14.99 2.32 -15.48
N ALA A 111 -15.06 1.39 -16.43
CA ALA A 111 -15.61 1.69 -17.75
C ALA A 111 -17.09 2.11 -17.70
N LEU A 112 -17.90 1.53 -16.81
CA LEU A 112 -19.30 1.96 -16.62
C LEU A 112 -19.39 3.36 -16.00
N MET A 113 -18.56 3.64 -14.99
CA MET A 113 -18.46 4.96 -14.36
C MET A 113 -18.05 6.03 -15.38
N ASP A 114 -17.02 5.77 -16.18
CA ASP A 114 -16.52 6.70 -17.20
C ASP A 114 -17.51 6.97 -18.32
N ASN A 115 -18.38 5.99 -18.62
CA ASN A 115 -19.47 6.14 -19.58
C ASN A 115 -20.73 6.77 -18.97
N GLY A 116 -20.67 7.24 -17.72
CA GLY A 116 -21.75 8.00 -17.08
C GLY A 116 -22.90 7.14 -16.56
N ALA A 117 -22.72 5.83 -16.35
CA ALA A 117 -23.80 4.93 -15.93
C ALA A 117 -24.45 5.30 -14.58
N VAL A 118 -23.71 5.96 -13.69
CA VAL A 118 -24.18 6.40 -12.36
C VAL A 118 -24.57 7.89 -12.34
N GLY A 119 -24.17 8.66 -13.34
CA GLY A 119 -24.37 10.11 -13.37
C GLY A 119 -23.55 10.86 -12.32
N ARG A 120 -24.09 11.95 -11.77
CA ARG A 120 -23.45 12.70 -10.69
C ARG A 120 -23.55 11.91 -9.39
N ILE A 121 -22.41 11.71 -8.74
CA ILE A 121 -22.35 11.02 -7.45
C ILE A 121 -22.78 11.98 -6.35
N GLU A 122 -23.71 11.55 -5.50
CA GLU A 122 -24.17 12.32 -4.32
C GLU A 122 -23.73 11.66 -3.01
N TYR A 123 -23.59 10.33 -3.02
CA TYR A 123 -23.20 9.53 -1.86
C TYR A 123 -22.30 8.35 -2.26
N VAL A 124 -21.30 8.03 -1.42
CA VAL A 124 -20.49 6.82 -1.53
C VAL A 124 -20.29 6.17 -0.17
N LEU A 125 -20.21 4.84 -0.14
CA LEU A 125 -19.81 4.06 1.03
C LEU A 125 -18.66 3.16 0.61
N CYS A 126 -17.63 3.07 1.44
CA CYS A 126 -16.49 2.20 1.21
C CYS A 126 -16.10 1.56 2.53
N HIS A 127 -16.35 0.27 2.68
CA HIS A 127 -16.00 -0.50 3.88
C HIS A 127 -15.00 -1.59 3.53
N MET A 128 -14.02 -1.81 4.41
CA MET A 128 -13.16 -2.97 4.36
C MET A 128 -13.04 -3.61 5.73
N ALA A 129 -13.17 -4.94 5.80
CA ALA A 129 -12.88 -5.71 6.99
C ALA A 129 -11.96 -6.88 6.66
N SER A 130 -11.03 -7.23 7.55
CA SER A 130 -10.08 -8.34 7.30
C SER A 130 -9.55 -8.94 8.60
N PRO A 131 -9.05 -10.19 8.60
CA PRO A 131 -8.65 -10.91 9.82
C PRO A 131 -7.27 -10.52 10.37
N ILE A 132 -6.89 -9.24 10.28
CA ILE A 132 -5.51 -8.80 10.60
C ILE A 132 -5.32 -8.28 12.03
N ARG A 133 -6.29 -8.47 12.93
CA ARG A 133 -6.17 -8.07 14.35
C ARG A 133 -4.89 -8.61 15.00
N GLY A 134 -4.53 -9.87 14.73
CA GLY A 134 -3.31 -10.48 15.29
C GLY A 134 -2.06 -9.68 14.91
N LEU A 135 -1.92 -9.35 13.63
CA LEU A 135 -0.83 -8.53 13.09
C LEU A 135 -0.74 -7.17 13.79
N LEU A 136 -1.85 -6.45 13.84
CA LEU A 136 -1.91 -5.11 14.42
C LEU A 136 -1.79 -5.11 15.95
N SER A 137 -2.00 -6.25 16.60
CA SER A 137 -1.77 -6.45 18.04
C SER A 137 -0.37 -7.00 18.36
N GLY A 138 0.49 -7.21 17.36
CA GLY A 138 1.85 -7.72 17.56
C GLY A 138 1.92 -9.19 17.94
N GLN A 139 0.90 -9.96 17.57
CA GLN A 139 0.91 -11.41 17.69
C GLN A 139 1.65 -12.02 16.49
N ASP A 140 2.31 -13.16 16.71
CA ASP A 140 2.94 -13.91 15.63
C ASP A 140 1.89 -14.28 14.57
N LEU A 141 2.24 -14.00 13.32
CA LEU A 141 1.38 -14.28 12.17
C LEU A 141 1.63 -15.68 11.65
N ASP A 142 0.54 -16.36 11.32
CA ASP A 142 0.55 -17.33 10.24
C ASP A 142 0.35 -16.54 8.94
N ILE A 143 1.34 -16.54 8.05
CA ILE A 143 1.35 -15.60 6.90
C ILE A 143 0.43 -16.06 5.78
N ASP A 144 0.05 -17.33 5.79
CA ASP A 144 -0.97 -17.91 4.94
C ASP A 144 -2.34 -17.20 5.16
N ASP A 145 -2.57 -16.58 6.33
CA ASP A 145 -3.82 -15.88 6.65
C ASP A 145 -3.89 -14.42 6.12
N VAL A 146 -2.76 -13.82 5.70
CA VAL A 146 -2.68 -12.36 5.48
C VAL A 146 -2.19 -11.99 4.08
N SER A 147 -1.32 -12.81 3.50
CA SER A 147 -0.83 -12.55 2.15
C SER A 147 -1.79 -13.16 1.14
N GLY A 148 -2.45 -12.35 0.31
CA GLY A 148 -3.19 -12.83 -0.86
C GLY A 148 -2.29 -13.43 -1.96
N GLY A 149 -1.11 -13.93 -1.57
CA GLY A 149 -0.12 -14.58 -2.43
C GLY A 149 -0.45 -16.06 -2.62
N SER A 150 -0.01 -16.62 -3.74
CA SER A 150 -0.22 -18.03 -4.07
C SER A 150 0.87 -18.95 -3.51
N GLU A 151 1.90 -18.41 -2.88
CA GLU A 151 3.05 -19.16 -2.33
C GLU A 151 3.32 -18.74 -0.89
N ALA A 152 3.78 -19.70 -0.08
CA ALA A 152 4.26 -19.44 1.27
C ALA A 152 5.40 -18.39 1.23
N PRO A 153 5.42 -17.43 2.15
CA PRO A 153 6.46 -16.43 2.21
C PRO A 153 7.82 -17.10 2.47
N LEU A 154 8.88 -16.48 1.94
CA LEU A 154 10.24 -16.87 2.31
C LEU A 154 10.56 -16.55 3.78
N PHE A 155 10.01 -15.44 4.30
CA PHE A 155 10.33 -14.92 5.62
C PHE A 155 9.11 -14.28 6.26
N SER A 156 9.05 -14.36 7.59
CA SER A 156 8.06 -13.64 8.37
C SER A 156 8.47 -12.18 8.63
N PRO A 157 7.55 -11.21 8.48
CA PRO A 157 7.84 -9.84 8.88
C PRO A 157 7.94 -9.75 10.41
N ASP A 158 8.82 -8.87 10.90
CA ASP A 158 8.84 -8.48 12.31
C ASP A 158 7.45 -7.92 12.72
N PRO A 159 6.76 -8.53 13.70
CA PRO A 159 5.43 -8.08 14.15
C PRO A 159 5.40 -6.59 14.55
N ALA A 160 6.51 -6.05 15.06
CA ALA A 160 6.60 -4.65 15.45
C ALA A 160 6.49 -3.68 14.26
N THR A 161 6.74 -4.13 13.02
CA THR A 161 6.55 -3.32 11.80
C THR A 161 5.14 -2.74 11.71
N TRP A 162 4.14 -3.50 12.16
CA TRP A 162 2.72 -3.14 12.05
C TRP A 162 2.07 -2.80 13.39
N ALA A 163 2.62 -3.31 14.50
CA ALA A 163 2.03 -3.16 15.82
C ALA A 163 2.66 -2.06 16.69
N ASP A 164 3.89 -1.61 16.39
CA ASP A 164 4.54 -0.53 17.15
C ASP A 164 4.24 0.84 16.51
N PRO A 165 3.53 1.76 17.19
CA PRO A 165 3.23 3.08 16.65
C PRO A 165 4.46 3.88 16.19
N ALA A 166 5.62 3.63 16.80
CA ALA A 166 6.87 4.27 16.41
C ALA A 166 7.39 3.81 15.03
N ARG A 167 6.97 2.63 14.56
CA ARG A 167 7.40 2.00 13.30
C ARG A 167 6.28 1.95 12.25
N ALA A 168 5.04 1.78 12.69
CA ALA A 168 3.88 1.56 11.83
C ALA A 168 3.24 2.87 11.33
N GLY A 169 3.36 3.99 12.05
CA GLY A 169 2.73 5.27 11.65
C GLY A 169 1.18 5.26 11.62
N GLY A 170 0.54 4.12 11.92
CA GLY A 170 -0.90 3.90 11.98
C GLY A 170 -1.23 2.41 11.89
N GLY A 171 -2.49 2.06 12.07
CA GLY A 171 -2.97 0.68 12.11
C GLY A 171 -3.78 0.32 10.87
N TYR A 172 -5.00 -0.16 11.09
CA TYR A 172 -5.91 -0.65 10.06
C TYR A 172 -6.14 0.37 8.93
N GLY A 173 -6.26 1.66 9.25
CA GLY A 173 -6.43 2.71 8.26
C GLY A 173 -5.29 2.76 7.23
N HIS A 174 -4.04 2.60 7.69
CA HIS A 174 -2.88 2.58 6.80
C HIS A 174 -2.71 1.23 6.10
N ALA A 175 -2.85 0.14 6.85
CA ALA A 175 -2.60 -1.21 6.37
C ALA A 175 -3.63 -1.68 5.32
N GLN A 176 -4.92 -1.38 5.55
CA GLN A 176 -6.03 -2.00 4.81
C GLN A 176 -6.90 -0.97 4.08
N ILE A 177 -7.33 0.11 4.73
CA ILE A 177 -8.19 1.12 4.07
C ILE A 177 -7.48 1.75 2.86
N SER A 178 -6.14 1.79 2.84
CA SER A 178 -5.38 2.20 1.66
C SER A 178 -5.78 1.43 0.39
N HIS A 179 -6.11 0.13 0.49
CA HIS A 179 -6.58 -0.66 -0.66
C HIS A 179 -7.95 -0.19 -1.16
N SER A 180 -8.93 -0.12 -0.26
CA SER A 180 -10.32 0.18 -0.62
C SER A 180 -10.52 1.64 -1.00
N SER A 181 -9.87 2.57 -0.29
CA SER A 181 -9.86 3.98 -0.65
C SER A 181 -9.18 4.22 -2.00
N GLY A 182 -8.08 3.52 -2.31
CA GLY A 182 -7.45 3.56 -3.63
C GLY A 182 -8.43 3.20 -4.75
N MET A 183 -9.25 2.16 -4.55
CA MET A 183 -10.31 1.77 -5.48
C MET A 183 -11.44 2.81 -5.58
N LEU A 184 -11.98 3.27 -4.45
CA LEU A 184 -13.02 4.31 -4.40
C LEU A 184 -12.61 5.57 -5.18
N PHE A 185 -11.44 6.13 -4.87
CA PHE A 185 -10.98 7.38 -5.46
C PHE A 185 -10.65 7.24 -6.95
N TRP A 186 -10.20 6.06 -7.38
CA TRP A 186 -9.96 5.78 -8.78
C TRP A 186 -11.25 5.63 -9.59
N LEU A 187 -12.24 4.90 -9.05
CA LEU A 187 -13.52 4.67 -9.72
C LEU A 187 -14.36 5.96 -9.85
N THR A 188 -14.33 6.80 -8.83
CA THR A 188 -15.25 7.94 -8.71
C THR A 188 -14.65 9.27 -9.16
N GLY A 189 -13.32 9.43 -9.11
CA GLY A 189 -12.67 10.72 -9.34
C GLY A 189 -12.93 11.77 -8.25
N LEU A 190 -13.72 11.45 -7.22
CA LEU A 190 -14.07 12.37 -6.14
C LEU A 190 -12.83 12.88 -5.42
N ARG A 191 -12.84 14.15 -5.00
CA ARG A 191 -11.75 14.80 -4.25
C ARG A 191 -12.23 15.17 -2.85
N ALA A 192 -11.63 14.56 -1.84
CA ALA A 192 -11.97 14.84 -0.45
C ALA A 192 -11.60 16.29 -0.10
N GLU A 193 -12.54 17.03 0.48
CA GLU A 193 -12.35 18.39 0.98
C GLU A 193 -12.13 18.38 2.50
N ARG A 194 -12.98 17.64 3.23
CA ARG A 194 -12.92 17.56 4.70
C ARG A 194 -13.28 16.17 5.17
N VAL A 195 -12.68 15.77 6.29
CA VAL A 195 -12.96 14.50 6.95
C VAL A 195 -13.24 14.72 8.43
N PHE A 196 -14.11 13.89 8.99
CA PHE A 196 -14.22 13.67 10.43
C PHE A 196 -14.03 12.18 10.68
N SER A 197 -13.17 11.82 11.62
CA SER A 197 -12.83 10.42 11.88
C SER A 197 -12.84 10.09 13.36
N VAL A 198 -13.25 8.88 13.67
CA VAL A 198 -13.09 8.26 14.99
C VAL A 198 -12.41 6.91 14.78
N MET A 199 -11.36 6.66 15.56
CA MET A 199 -10.62 5.40 15.51
C MET A 199 -10.63 4.73 16.89
N SER A 200 -10.54 3.40 16.93
CA SER A 200 -10.41 2.65 18.19
C SER A 200 -9.46 1.46 18.06
N ALA A 201 -8.83 1.10 19.19
CA ALA A 201 -7.73 0.14 19.26
C ALA A 201 -7.84 -0.80 20.50
N PRO A 202 -8.97 -1.48 20.75
CA PRO A 202 -9.10 -2.29 21.95
C PRO A 202 -8.09 -3.46 21.94
N GLY A 203 -7.10 -3.41 22.84
CA GLY A 203 -6.04 -4.42 22.93
C GLY A 203 -4.99 -4.33 21.82
N SER A 204 -4.85 -3.18 21.16
CA SER A 204 -3.75 -2.87 20.25
C SER A 204 -3.17 -1.50 20.58
N ARG A 205 -1.93 -1.26 20.13
CA ARG A 205 -1.26 0.04 20.22
C ARG A 205 -1.54 0.93 19.00
N VAL A 206 -2.07 0.36 17.92
CA VAL A 206 -2.48 1.06 16.69
C VAL A 206 -3.97 0.83 16.43
N ASP A 207 -4.60 1.68 15.62
CA ASP A 207 -6.02 1.55 15.28
C ASP A 207 -6.36 0.17 14.69
N LEU A 208 -7.50 -0.38 15.12
CA LEU A 208 -8.09 -1.60 14.58
C LEU A 208 -9.40 -1.32 13.83
N TYR A 209 -10.02 -0.18 14.13
CA TYR A 209 -11.31 0.22 13.61
C TYR A 209 -11.27 1.70 13.29
N ASP A 210 -11.79 2.04 12.11
CA ASP A 210 -11.85 3.40 11.62
C ASP A 210 -13.26 3.69 11.11
N ALA A 211 -13.83 4.82 11.53
CA ALA A 211 -15.05 5.37 10.99
C ALA A 211 -14.77 6.78 10.49
N VAL A 212 -14.77 6.97 9.17
CA VAL A 212 -14.43 8.24 8.53
C VAL A 212 -15.62 8.74 7.70
N THR A 213 -16.11 9.94 8.00
CA THR A 213 -17.06 10.67 7.17
C THR A 213 -16.31 11.67 6.31
N VAL A 214 -16.61 11.70 5.01
CA VAL A 214 -15.94 12.55 4.02
C VAL A 214 -16.95 13.50 3.39
N ARG A 215 -16.57 14.78 3.29
CA ARG A 215 -17.20 15.75 2.37
C ARG A 215 -16.28 15.92 1.17
N PHE A 216 -16.84 15.81 -0.03
CA PHE A 216 -16.11 15.98 -1.28
C PHE A 216 -16.34 17.39 -1.85
N ALA A 217 -15.38 17.86 -2.65
CA ALA A 217 -15.34 19.23 -3.18
C ALA A 217 -16.52 19.58 -4.11
N ASP A 218 -17.17 18.58 -4.71
CA ASP A 218 -18.33 18.73 -5.59
C ASP A 218 -19.68 18.63 -4.84
N GLY A 219 -19.63 18.55 -3.50
CA GLY A 219 -20.79 18.50 -2.63
C GLY A 219 -21.25 17.09 -2.25
N ALA A 220 -20.72 16.03 -2.87
CA ALA A 220 -21.01 14.67 -2.44
C ALA A 220 -20.54 14.44 -0.99
N ILE A 221 -21.16 13.47 -0.32
CA ILE A 221 -20.69 13.00 0.99
C ILE A 221 -20.44 11.50 0.94
N GLY A 222 -19.70 10.96 1.91
CA GLY A 222 -19.54 9.53 1.98
C GLY A 222 -18.92 9.04 3.27
N THR A 223 -18.84 7.72 3.38
CA THR A 223 -18.21 7.04 4.52
C THR A 223 -17.11 6.11 4.03
N VAL A 224 -15.94 6.20 4.65
CA VAL A 224 -14.85 5.23 4.52
C VAL A 224 -14.64 4.59 5.88
N SER A 225 -14.68 3.27 5.98
CA SER A 225 -14.52 2.58 7.26
C SER A 225 -13.73 1.29 7.16
N GLY A 226 -13.15 0.89 8.30
CA GLY A 226 -12.27 -0.26 8.42
C GLY A 226 -12.51 -1.07 9.69
N ALA A 227 -12.35 -2.39 9.62
CA ALA A 227 -12.39 -3.27 10.78
C ALA A 227 -11.43 -4.48 10.70
N GLY A 228 -10.54 -4.60 11.69
CA GLY A 228 -9.54 -5.68 11.77
C GLY A 228 -10.01 -7.01 12.36
N SER A 229 -11.30 -7.17 12.69
CA SER A 229 -11.79 -8.30 13.49
C SER A 229 -12.68 -9.28 12.73
N VAL A 230 -12.47 -9.44 11.43
CA VAL A 230 -13.03 -10.60 10.72
C VAL A 230 -12.40 -11.88 11.34
N PRO A 231 -13.17 -12.98 11.52
CA PRO A 231 -12.61 -14.24 11.99
C PRO A 231 -11.48 -14.75 11.08
N LYS A 232 -10.45 -15.39 11.65
CA LYS A 232 -9.25 -15.81 10.90
C LYS A 232 -9.53 -16.83 9.80
N ASP A 233 -10.59 -17.62 9.95
CA ASP A 233 -11.06 -18.62 8.99
C ASP A 233 -11.87 -18.03 7.83
N GLN A 234 -12.01 -16.70 7.77
CA GLN A 234 -12.80 -15.99 6.76
C GLN A 234 -11.91 -15.08 5.90
N THR A 235 -12.35 -14.84 4.66
CA THR A 235 -11.67 -13.88 3.78
C THR A 235 -12.00 -12.45 4.16
N PHE A 236 -11.23 -11.50 3.62
CA PHE A 236 -11.57 -10.08 3.73
C PHE A 236 -12.95 -9.76 3.10
N GLN A 237 -13.60 -8.73 3.62
CA GLN A 237 -14.86 -8.17 3.14
C GLN A 237 -14.60 -6.78 2.58
N VAL A 238 -15.27 -6.45 1.48
CA VAL A 238 -15.17 -5.15 0.82
C VAL A 238 -16.54 -4.77 0.30
N ASP A 239 -17.03 -3.62 0.76
CA ASP A 239 -18.26 -3.01 0.23
C ASP A 239 -17.90 -1.67 -0.39
N LEU A 240 -18.33 -1.45 -1.64
CA LEU A 240 -18.17 -0.20 -2.37
C LEU A 240 -19.42 0.09 -3.21
#